data_AF-A0A812DN60-F1
#
_entry.id   AF-A0A812DN60-F1
#
_cell.length_a   1.000
_cell.length_b   1.000
_cell.length_c   1.000
_cell.angle_alpha   90.00
_cell.angle_beta   90.00
_cell.angle_gamma   90.00
#
_symmetry.space_group_name_H-M   'P 1'
#
loop_
_entity.id
_entity.type
_entity.pdbx_description
1 polymer ?
#
loop_
_entity_poly.entity_id
_entity_poly.type
_entity_poly.pdbx_seq_one_letter_code
_entity_poly.pdbx_strand_id
1 'polypeptide(L)'
;MAAVPSMTHMLRFNGCESLNKVSLLIFGVNSINKKKLSQTITKLSTNFDVKIQISDYLFPEKDKNPFQFNVDYICFVADISQKESLKRVTDSMKFIDAKYFLSRACLVVHIPNGCRENFSIELESINHLAKNYNLMTIFGNLEKGADKVSTQLLRLVEIACGFKKNGKNSLLLSLV
;
A
#
# COMPACT_ATOMS: atom_id res chain seq x y z
N MET A 1 18.71 3.49 23.52
CA MET A 1 17.44 2.73 23.57
C MET A 1 16.38 3.51 22.80
N ALA A 2 15.97 3.05 21.63
CA ALA A 2 14.85 3.66 20.93
C ALA A 2 13.55 3.24 21.64
N ALA A 3 12.75 4.21 22.09
CA ALA A 3 11.47 3.96 22.74
C ALA A 3 10.55 3.18 21.78
N VAL A 4 10.08 2.01 22.24
CA VAL A 4 9.02 1.27 21.55
C VAL A 4 7.77 2.14 21.59
N PRO A 5 7.15 2.48 20.44
CA PRO A 5 5.91 3.25 20.43
C PRO A 5 4.85 2.54 21.28
N SER A 6 4.18 3.28 22.16
CA SER A 6 3.05 2.77 22.93
C SER A 6 2.02 2.11 21.99
N MET A 7 1.54 0.91 22.36
CA MET A 7 0.58 0.08 21.60
C MET A 7 -0.79 0.75 21.32
N THR A 8 -1.00 1.99 21.77
CA THR A 8 -2.25 2.74 21.67
C THR A 8 -2.45 3.43 20.31
N HIS A 9 -1.40 3.62 19.50
CA HIS A 9 -1.48 4.39 18.24
C HIS A 9 -1.06 3.59 17.00
N MET A 10 -1.49 2.33 16.91
CA MET A 10 -1.19 1.44 15.78
C MET A 10 -2.45 1.18 14.94
N LEU A 11 -2.32 1.19 13.61
CA LEU A 11 -3.34 0.67 12.70
C LEU A 11 -3.43 -0.85 12.88
N ARG A 12 -4.51 -1.29 13.52
CA ARG A 12 -4.76 -2.71 13.84
C ARG A 12 -5.45 -3.42 12.70
N PHE A 13 -5.03 -4.65 12.44
CA PHE A 13 -5.72 -5.52 11.51
C PHE A 13 -6.87 -6.25 12.22
N ASN A 14 -8.11 -5.94 11.83
CA ASN A 14 -9.33 -6.50 12.43
C ASN A 14 -9.94 -7.66 11.60
N GLY A 15 -9.31 -8.05 10.49
CA GLY A 15 -9.88 -9.02 9.56
C GLY A 15 -10.83 -8.39 8.54
N CYS A 16 -11.25 -9.20 7.55
CA CYS A 16 -12.18 -8.77 6.49
C CYS A 16 -13.61 -9.11 6.91
N GLU A 17 -14.39 -8.11 7.31
CA GLU A 17 -15.74 -8.29 7.87
C GLU A 17 -16.85 -8.34 6.80
N SER A 18 -16.58 -7.84 5.58
CA SER A 18 -17.61 -7.67 4.56
C SER A 18 -17.54 -8.69 3.42
N LEU A 19 -18.69 -9.33 3.13
CA LEU A 19 -18.87 -10.14 1.93
C LEU A 19 -18.78 -9.26 0.68
N ASN A 20 -17.91 -9.63 -0.27
CA ASN A 20 -17.70 -8.98 -1.57
C ASN A 20 -17.35 -7.48 -1.51
N LYS A 21 -16.81 -6.97 -0.39
CA LYS A 21 -16.31 -5.61 -0.30
C LYS A 21 -14.94 -5.59 0.36
N VAL A 22 -14.09 -4.67 -0.07
CA VAL A 22 -12.76 -4.46 0.47
C VAL A 22 -12.51 -3.00 0.76
N SER A 23 -11.84 -2.75 1.88
CA SER A 23 -11.41 -1.44 2.31
C SER A 23 -9.91 -1.29 2.09
N LEU A 24 -9.54 -0.53 1.07
CA LEU A 24 -8.16 -0.26 0.65
C LEU A 24 -7.69 1.08 1.21
N LEU A 25 -6.62 1.08 1.99
CA LEU A 25 -5.90 2.29 2.38
C LEU A 25 -4.79 2.57 1.37
N ILE A 26 -4.81 3.74 0.75
CA ILE A 26 -3.70 4.27 -0.05
C ILE A 26 -2.95 5.31 0.79
N PHE A 27 -1.74 4.96 1.23
CA PHE A 27 -0.90 5.78 2.06
C PHE A 27 0.32 6.31 1.30
N GLY A 28 0.74 7.55 1.54
CA GLY A 28 1.96 8.12 0.95
C GLY A 28 1.98 9.65 0.99
N VAL A 29 3.10 10.28 0.67
CA VAL A 29 3.24 11.75 0.82
C VAL A 29 2.55 12.51 -0.32
N ASN A 30 2.66 12.02 -1.56
CA ASN A 30 2.16 12.74 -2.74
C ASN A 30 0.65 12.56 -2.93
N SER A 31 -0.12 13.61 -2.66
CA SER A 31 -1.60 13.59 -2.75
C SER A 31 -2.13 13.40 -4.17
N ILE A 32 -1.42 13.89 -5.19
CA ILE A 32 -1.85 13.81 -6.60
C ILE A 32 -1.80 12.37 -7.09
N ASN A 33 -0.67 11.69 -6.86
CA ASN A 33 -0.46 10.32 -7.27
C ASN A 33 -1.44 9.34 -6.60
N LYS A 34 -1.71 9.54 -5.30
CA LYS A 34 -2.73 8.75 -4.59
C LYS A 34 -4.14 8.96 -5.14
N LYS A 35 -4.52 10.22 -5.42
CA LYS A 35 -5.83 10.55 -6.01
C LYS A 35 -6.00 9.93 -7.39
N LYS A 36 -4.97 10.02 -8.24
CA LYS A 36 -4.98 9.43 -9.59
C LYS A 36 -5.14 7.91 -9.52
N LEU A 37 -4.36 7.25 -8.66
CA LEU A 37 -4.46 5.81 -8.42
C LEU A 37 -5.87 5.43 -7.94
N SER A 38 -6.40 6.14 -6.94
CA SER A 38 -7.75 5.91 -6.42
C SER A 38 -8.83 6.05 -7.49
N GLN A 39 -8.79 7.12 -8.29
CA GLN A 39 -9.74 7.37 -9.36
C GLN A 39 -9.69 6.28 -10.44
N THR A 40 -8.49 5.81 -10.79
CA THR A 40 -8.35 4.72 -11.75
C THR A 40 -8.93 3.42 -11.19
N ILE A 41 -8.62 3.06 -9.94
CA ILE A 41 -9.18 1.87 -9.29
C ILE A 41 -10.71 1.87 -9.31
N THR A 42 -11.35 3.01 -8.97
CA THR A 42 -12.82 3.12 -8.96
C THR A 42 -13.48 2.96 -10.33
N LYS A 43 -12.71 3.10 -11.42
CA LYS A 43 -13.20 2.92 -12.80
C LYS A 43 -13.01 1.50 -13.32
N LEU A 44 -12.21 0.67 -12.63
CA LEU A 44 -11.97 -0.70 -13.04
C LEU A 44 -13.14 -1.59 -12.64
N SER A 45 -13.58 -2.44 -13.57
CA SER A 45 -14.57 -3.47 -13.29
C SER A 45 -13.95 -4.57 -12.42
N THR A 46 -14.60 -4.89 -11.31
CA THR A 46 -14.18 -5.91 -10.35
C THR A 46 -15.38 -6.72 -9.86
N ASN A 47 -15.13 -7.93 -9.37
CA ASN A 47 -16.18 -8.80 -8.83
C ASN A 47 -16.50 -8.50 -7.35
N PHE A 48 -15.94 -7.44 -6.78
CA PHE A 48 -16.08 -7.01 -5.38
C PHE A 48 -16.03 -5.48 -5.31
N ASP A 49 -16.72 -4.88 -4.34
CA ASP A 49 -16.69 -3.42 -4.18
C ASP A 49 -15.40 -2.97 -3.50
N VAL A 50 -14.80 -1.88 -3.98
CA VAL A 50 -13.59 -1.30 -3.38
C VAL A 50 -13.91 0.05 -2.74
N LYS A 51 -13.83 0.10 -1.41
CA LYS A 51 -13.83 1.35 -0.63
C LYS A 51 -12.39 1.82 -0.47
N ILE A 52 -12.11 3.06 -0.86
CA ILE A 52 -10.75 3.61 -0.84
C ILE A 52 -10.65 4.74 0.17
N GLN A 53 -9.70 4.63 1.09
CA GLN A 53 -9.27 5.74 1.94
C GLN A 53 -7.89 6.19 1.49
N ILE A 54 -7.70 7.49 1.32
CA ILE A 54 -6.38 8.07 1.06
C ILE A 54 -5.91 8.73 2.35
N SER A 55 -4.66 8.49 2.74
CA SER A 55 -4.04 9.19 3.87
C SER A 55 -2.60 9.56 3.60
N ASP A 56 -2.14 10.70 4.11
CA ASP A 56 -0.74 11.12 4.21
C ASP A 56 -0.16 10.94 5.62
N TYR A 57 -0.99 10.52 6.57
CA TYR A 57 -0.61 10.32 7.96
C TYR A 57 -1.28 9.06 8.55
N LEU A 58 -0.54 8.21 9.26
CA LEU A 58 -1.08 6.98 9.87
C LEU A 58 -1.43 7.11 11.35
N PHE A 59 -1.11 8.24 11.97
CA PHE A 59 -1.38 8.41 13.38
C PHE A 59 -2.66 9.21 13.57
N PRO A 60 -3.31 9.06 14.72
CA PRO A 60 -4.19 10.08 15.21
C PRO A 60 -3.44 11.04 16.12
N GLU A 61 -3.51 12.33 15.81
CA GLU A 61 -3.41 13.33 16.86
C GLU A 61 -4.63 13.13 17.77
N LYS A 62 -4.43 12.58 18.97
CA LYS A 62 -5.42 12.46 20.06
C LYS A 62 -6.64 11.57 19.75
N ASP A 63 -6.60 10.31 20.21
CA ASP A 63 -7.73 9.41 20.52
C ASP A 63 -8.86 9.17 19.49
N LYS A 64 -8.78 9.72 18.29
CA LYS A 64 -9.72 9.42 17.20
C LYS A 64 -9.13 8.32 16.33
N ASN A 65 -9.90 7.31 15.93
CA ASN A 65 -9.45 6.45 14.83
C ASN A 65 -9.31 7.34 13.57
N PRO A 66 -8.11 7.52 12.97
CA PRO A 66 -7.96 8.40 11.81
C PRO A 66 -8.56 7.77 10.54
N PHE A 67 -8.97 6.50 10.62
CA PHE A 67 -9.58 5.77 9.53
C PHE A 67 -11.10 5.80 9.63
N GLN A 68 -11.74 6.16 8.52
CA GLN A 68 -13.20 6.25 8.41
C GLN A 68 -13.85 4.85 8.44
N PHE A 69 -13.06 3.80 8.18
CA PHE A 69 -13.48 2.40 8.18
C PHE A 69 -12.30 1.46 8.47
N ASN A 70 -12.61 0.20 8.82
CA ASN A 70 -11.62 -0.88 8.98
C ASN A 70 -10.83 -1.08 7.68
N VAL A 71 -9.51 -1.25 7.77
CA VAL A 71 -8.63 -1.39 6.60
C VAL A 71 -8.30 -2.86 6.35
N ASP A 72 -8.67 -3.38 5.18
CA ASP A 72 -8.43 -4.77 4.78
C ASP A 72 -7.08 -4.96 4.07
N TYR A 73 -6.60 -3.90 3.40
CA TYR A 73 -5.37 -3.91 2.63
C TYR A 73 -4.71 -2.53 2.59
N ILE A 74 -3.38 -2.49 2.67
CA ILE A 74 -2.59 -1.24 2.63
C ILE A 74 -1.75 -1.15 1.36
N CYS A 75 -1.91 -0.07 0.61
CA CYS A 75 -1.05 0.30 -0.50
C CYS A 75 -0.19 1.51 -0.09
N PHE A 76 1.10 1.29 0.15
CA PHE A 76 2.07 2.37 0.30
C PHE A 76 2.43 2.93 -1.07
N VAL A 77 2.50 4.24 -1.22
CA VAL A 77 2.89 4.94 -2.43
C VAL A 77 4.14 5.75 -2.13
N ALA A 78 5.27 5.35 -2.72
CA ALA A 78 6.53 6.09 -2.66
C ALA A 78 6.82 6.71 -4.02
N ASP A 79 7.28 7.95 -4.02
CA ASP A 79 7.72 8.67 -5.21
C ASP A 79 9.24 8.65 -5.26
N ILE A 80 9.80 7.97 -6.25
CA ILE A 80 11.25 7.77 -6.36
C ILE A 80 12.01 9.08 -6.64
N SER A 81 11.32 10.09 -7.17
CA SER A 81 11.92 11.42 -7.38
C SER A 81 12.00 12.25 -6.10
N GLN A 82 11.36 11.81 -5.01
CA GLN A 82 11.26 12.54 -3.75
C GLN A 82 11.79 11.68 -2.60
N LYS A 83 13.03 11.92 -2.18
CA LYS A 83 13.69 11.19 -1.08
C LYS A 83 12.85 11.13 0.21
N GLU A 84 12.17 12.24 0.55
CA GLU A 84 11.30 12.31 1.73
C GLU A 84 10.06 11.40 1.62
N SER A 85 9.64 11.02 0.41
CA SER A 85 8.50 10.13 0.17
C SER A 85 8.78 8.72 0.71
N LEU A 86 9.93 8.13 0.35
CA LEU A 86 10.34 6.81 0.86
C LEU A 86 10.63 6.83 2.36
N LYS A 87 11.27 7.90 2.85
CA LYS A 87 11.55 8.08 4.27
C LYS A 87 10.25 8.12 5.09
N ARG A 88 9.26 8.91 4.67
CA ARG A 88 7.95 8.97 5.34
C ARG A 88 7.26 7.60 5.34
N VAL A 89 7.25 6.90 4.20
CA VAL A 89 6.70 5.54 4.11
C VAL A 89 7.38 4.62 5.12
N THR A 90 8.71 4.65 5.19
CA THR A 90 9.52 3.84 6.11
C THR A 90 9.22 4.18 7.58
N ASP A 91 9.23 5.47 7.94
CA ASP A 91 8.97 5.95 9.29
C ASP A 91 7.56 5.59 9.79
N SER A 92 6.61 5.46 8.86
CA SER A 92 5.22 5.13 9.15
C SER A 92 4.98 3.63 9.40
N MET A 93 5.88 2.74 8.96
CA MET A 93 5.69 1.29 9.11
C MET A 93 5.59 0.82 10.57
N LYS A 94 6.25 1.52 11.50
CA LYS A 94 6.22 1.20 12.94
C LYS A 94 4.85 1.41 13.61
N PHE A 95 3.90 2.01 12.90
CA PHE A 95 2.53 2.24 13.37
C PHE A 95 1.52 1.26 12.75
N ILE A 96 1.99 0.16 12.17
CA ILE A 96 1.16 -0.80 11.45
C ILE A 96 1.30 -2.15 12.11
N ASP A 97 0.16 -2.81 12.35
CA ASP A 97 0.14 -4.19 12.84
C ASP A 97 0.92 -5.09 11.89
N ALA A 98 1.86 -5.87 12.44
CA ALA A 98 2.71 -6.76 11.66
C ALA A 98 1.92 -7.76 10.80
N LYS A 99 0.66 -8.05 11.17
CA LYS A 99 -0.27 -8.88 10.38
C LYS A 99 -0.49 -8.32 8.96
N TYR A 100 -0.39 -7.02 8.75
CA TYR A 100 -0.52 -6.44 7.40
C TYR A 100 0.61 -6.90 6.46
N PHE A 101 1.81 -7.13 7.00
CA PHE A 101 2.98 -7.58 6.23
C PHE A 101 2.90 -9.07 5.84
N LEU A 102 1.86 -9.79 6.28
CA LEU A 102 1.53 -11.14 5.84
C LEU A 102 0.61 -11.08 4.61
N SER A 103 1.12 -10.51 3.51
CA SER A 103 0.43 -10.39 2.21
C SER A 103 -0.83 -9.51 2.20
N ARG A 104 -0.97 -8.58 3.14
CA ARG A 104 -2.07 -7.60 3.21
C ARG A 104 -1.59 -6.16 2.99
N ALA A 105 -0.37 -6.03 2.48
CA ALA A 105 0.20 -4.75 2.13
C ALA A 105 1.13 -4.86 0.90
N CYS A 106 1.25 -3.77 0.15
CA CYS A 106 2.21 -3.66 -0.95
C CYS A 106 2.78 -2.24 -1.06
N LEU A 107 3.87 -2.11 -1.81
CA LEU A 107 4.54 -0.86 -2.14
C LEU A 107 4.36 -0.54 -3.63
N VAL A 108 3.65 0.54 -3.95
CA VAL A 108 3.63 1.14 -5.28
C VAL A 108 4.72 2.21 -5.34
N VAL A 109 5.62 2.06 -6.31
CA VAL A 109 6.70 3.00 -6.57
C VAL A 109 6.35 3.81 -7.81
N HIS A 110 6.08 5.08 -7.60
CA HIS A 110 5.90 6.03 -8.68
C HIS A 110 7.24 6.38 -9.32
N ILE A 111 7.32 6.19 -10.64
CA ILE A 111 8.46 6.58 -11.47
C ILE A 111 8.01 7.67 -12.47
N PRO A 112 8.30 8.96 -12.22
CA PRO A 112 8.02 10.03 -13.17
C PRO A 112 8.82 9.87 -14.47
N ASN A 113 8.37 10.54 -15.54
CA ASN A 113 9.16 10.60 -16.78
C ASN A 113 10.44 11.39 -16.55
N GLY A 114 11.54 11.00 -17.20
CA GLY A 114 12.78 11.79 -17.18
C GLY A 114 13.61 11.70 -15.89
N CYS A 115 13.12 11.04 -14.84
CA CYS A 115 14.03 10.50 -13.82
C CYS A 115 14.95 9.51 -14.54
N ARG A 116 16.27 9.71 -14.49
CA ARG A 116 17.30 8.77 -14.98
C ARG A 116 18.55 8.77 -14.10
N GLU A 117 18.83 9.86 -13.41
CA GLU A 117 20.17 10.11 -12.85
C GLU A 117 20.35 9.64 -11.39
N ASN A 118 19.28 9.48 -10.61
CA ASN A 118 19.31 9.02 -9.20
C ASN A 118 18.41 7.80 -8.96
N PHE A 119 18.51 6.77 -9.80
CA PHE A 119 17.66 5.57 -9.63
C PHE A 119 18.29 4.50 -8.76
N SER A 120 19.61 4.32 -8.83
CA SER A 120 20.25 3.12 -8.26
C SER A 120 20.17 3.09 -6.73
N ILE A 121 20.47 4.21 -6.06
CA ILE A 121 20.50 4.32 -4.60
C ILE A 121 19.07 4.23 -4.02
N GLU A 122 18.12 4.93 -4.64
CA GLU A 122 16.72 4.92 -4.24
C GLU A 122 16.08 3.56 -4.48
N LEU A 123 16.43 2.88 -5.58
CA LEU A 123 15.94 1.53 -5.87
C LEU A 123 16.48 0.50 -4.88
N GLU A 124 17.76 0.60 -4.49
CA GLU A 124 18.33 -0.24 -3.43
C GLU A 124 17.59 -0.05 -2.10
N SER A 125 17.31 1.21 -1.74
CA SER A 125 16.54 1.55 -0.54
C SER A 125 15.11 1.00 -0.58
N ILE A 126 14.46 1.07 -1.74
CA ILE A 126 13.13 0.49 -1.99
C ILE A 126 13.17 -1.03 -1.84
N ASN A 127 14.16 -1.69 -2.43
CA ASN A 127 14.31 -3.15 -2.35
C ASN A 127 14.56 -3.61 -0.92
N HIS A 128 15.42 -2.89 -0.18
CA HIS A 128 15.68 -3.16 1.22
C HIS A 128 14.42 -2.99 2.07
N LEU A 129 13.64 -1.92 1.85
CA LEU A 129 12.37 -1.71 2.53
C LEU A 129 11.38 -2.85 2.23
N ALA A 130 11.19 -3.18 0.95
CA ALA A 130 10.27 -4.22 0.52
C ALA A 130 10.63 -5.58 1.12
N LYS A 131 11.92 -5.92 1.15
CA LYS A 131 12.43 -7.15 1.76
C LYS A 131 12.18 -7.19 3.27
N ASN A 132 12.47 -6.09 3.99
CA ASN A 132 12.33 -6.04 5.44
C ASN A 132 10.89 -6.17 5.93
N TYR A 133 9.93 -5.69 5.14
CA TYR A 133 8.50 -5.73 5.47
C TYR A 133 7.71 -6.72 4.61
N ASN A 134 8.39 -7.61 3.88
CA ASN A 134 7.77 -8.62 2.99
C ASN A 134 6.68 -8.02 2.06
N LEU A 135 6.97 -6.85 1.48
CA LEU A 135 6.04 -6.13 0.62
C LEU A 135 6.25 -6.55 -0.83
N MET A 136 5.15 -6.80 -1.54
CA MET A 136 5.19 -6.83 -3.00
C MET A 136 5.35 -5.43 -3.55
N THR A 137 6.22 -5.26 -4.54
CA THR A 137 6.52 -3.95 -5.13
C THR A 137 5.93 -3.85 -6.54
N ILE A 138 5.21 -2.76 -6.82
CA ILE A 138 4.68 -2.43 -8.14
C ILE A 138 5.33 -1.14 -8.62
N PHE A 139 6.08 -1.20 -9.71
CA PHE A 139 6.70 -0.03 -10.32
C PHE A 139 5.83 0.54 -11.45
N GLY A 140 5.65 1.86 -11.48
CA GLY A 140 4.97 2.48 -12.62
C GLY A 140 4.86 4.00 -12.56
N ASN A 141 4.70 4.61 -13.72
CA ASN A 141 4.33 6.02 -13.81
C ASN A 141 2.82 6.15 -13.52
N LEU A 142 2.43 6.83 -12.44
CA LEU A 142 1.03 7.00 -12.04
C LEU A 142 0.32 8.10 -12.84
N GLU A 143 1.06 9.00 -13.49
CA GLU A 143 0.48 10.04 -14.34
C GLU A 143 -0.03 9.43 -15.66
N LYS A 144 0.79 8.56 -16.28
CA LYS A 144 0.51 7.97 -17.61
C LYS A 144 0.11 6.50 -17.59
N GLY A 145 0.50 5.75 -16.56
CA GLY A 145 0.38 4.29 -16.48
C GLY A 145 -0.43 3.79 -15.29
N ALA A 146 -1.27 4.64 -14.70
CA ALA A 146 -2.10 4.27 -13.54
C ALA A 146 -2.96 3.03 -13.79
N ASP A 147 -3.43 2.78 -15.02
CA ASP A 147 -4.29 1.62 -15.33
C ASP A 147 -3.58 0.29 -15.07
N LYS A 148 -2.32 0.16 -15.50
CA LYS A 148 -1.52 -1.04 -15.27
C LYS A 148 -1.23 -1.24 -13.78
N VAL A 149 -0.83 -0.17 -13.08
CA VAL A 149 -0.54 -0.20 -11.64
C VAL A 149 -1.80 -0.57 -10.85
N SER A 150 -2.94 0.04 -11.18
CA SER A 150 -4.24 -0.20 -10.53
C SER A 150 -4.70 -1.65 -10.74
N THR A 151 -4.52 -2.17 -11.96
CA THR A 151 -4.87 -3.58 -12.29
C THR A 151 -4.01 -4.56 -11.50
N GLN A 152 -2.70 -4.32 -11.41
CA GLN A 152 -1.79 -5.14 -10.60
C GLN A 152 -2.13 -5.06 -9.11
N LEU A 153 -2.38 -3.85 -8.59
CA LEU A 153 -2.78 -3.65 -7.20
C LEU A 153 -4.08 -4.38 -6.88
N LEU A 154 -5.11 -4.24 -7.71
CA LEU A 154 -6.38 -4.94 -7.50
C LEU A 154 -6.24 -6.45 -7.54
N ARG A 155 -5.36 -6.99 -8.37
CA ARG A 155 -5.05 -8.44 -8.38
C ARG A 155 -4.42 -8.89 -7.06
N LEU A 156 -3.53 -8.09 -6.47
CA LEU A 156 -2.99 -8.39 -5.14
C LEU A 156 -4.08 -8.36 -4.07
N VAL A 157 -4.93 -7.32 -4.09
CA VAL A 157 -6.05 -7.17 -3.18
C VAL A 157 -7.04 -8.34 -3.30
N GLU A 158 -7.37 -8.74 -4.53
CA GLU A 158 -8.28 -9.85 -4.83
C GLU A 158 -7.78 -11.17 -4.23
N ILE A 159 -6.48 -11.46 -4.39
CA ILE A 159 -5.86 -12.68 -3.85
C ILE A 159 -5.77 -12.59 -2.33
N ALA A 160 -5.26 -11.48 -1.80
CA ALA A 160 -5.07 -11.28 -0.37
C ALA A 160 -6.38 -11.38 0.40
N CYS A 161 -7.47 -10.84 -0.16
CA CYS A 161 -8.79 -10.82 0.48
C CYS A 161 -9.66 -12.03 0.15
N GLY A 162 -9.17 -12.99 -0.66
CA GLY A 162 -9.87 -14.24 -0.94
C GLY A 162 -11.04 -14.12 -1.91
N PHE A 163 -11.11 -13.05 -2.73
CA PHE A 163 -12.16 -12.89 -3.75
C PHE A 163 -11.91 -13.77 -4.99
N LYS A 164 -10.67 -14.23 -5.18
CA LYS A 164 -10.34 -15.16 -6.26
C LYS A 164 -10.79 -16.58 -5.92
N LYS A 165 -11.96 -16.97 -6.41
CA LYS A 165 -12.46 -18.35 -6.31
C LYS A 165 -11.70 -19.25 -7.30
N ASN A 166 -11.03 -20.29 -6.76
CA ASN A 166 -10.44 -21.47 -7.42
C ASN A 166 -8.92 -21.45 -7.71
N GLY A 167 -8.20 -22.35 -7.01
CA GLY A 167 -7.10 -23.12 -7.61
C GLY A 167 -5.88 -23.35 -6.73
N LYS A 168 -5.23 -22.30 -6.22
CA LYS A 168 -3.93 -22.40 -5.52
C LYS A 168 -3.73 -21.21 -4.57
N ASN A 169 -4.28 -21.28 -3.36
CA ASN A 169 -4.04 -20.30 -2.28
C ASN A 169 -2.58 -20.36 -1.72
N SER A 170 -1.59 -20.72 -2.53
CA SER A 170 -0.21 -20.99 -2.08
C SER A 170 0.89 -20.18 -2.79
N LEU A 171 0.58 -19.27 -3.74
CA LEU A 171 1.62 -18.73 -4.64
C LEU A 171 1.86 -17.21 -4.57
N LEU A 172 1.57 -16.55 -3.45
CA LEU A 172 2.12 -15.19 -3.22
C LEU A 172 3.51 -15.23 -2.57
N LEU A 173 3.85 -16.29 -1.83
CA LEU A 173 5.20 -16.47 -1.25
C LEU A 173 6.21 -17.07 -2.24
N SER A 174 5.77 -17.54 -3.41
CA SER A 174 6.64 -18.19 -4.41
C SER A 174 7.02 -17.29 -5.59
N LEU A 175 6.75 -15.98 -5.51
CA LEU A 175 7.11 -14.98 -6.52
C LEU A 175 8.25 -14.06 -6.06
N VAL A 176 8.98 -14.47 -5.01
CA VAL A 176 10.24 -13.86 -4.57
C VAL A 176 11.40 -14.67 -5.14
#